data_AF-A0A3D4I1H3-F1
#
_entry.id   AF-A0A3D4I1H3-F1
#
_cell.length_a   1.000
_cell.length_b   1.000
_cell.length_c   1.000
_cell.angle_alpha   90.00
_cell.angle_beta   90.00
_cell.angle_gamma   90.00
#
_symmetry.space_group_name_H-M   'P 1'
#
loop_
_entity.id
_entity.type
_entity.pdbx_description
1 polymer ?
#
loop_
_entity_poly.entity_id
_entity_poly.type
_entity_poly.pdbx_seq_one_letter_code
_entity_poly.pdbx_strand_id
1 'polypeptide(L)' 'SFIYYTEEALRSASDDIIRLAEAEGLTAHANSITVREK' A
#
# COMPACT_ATOMS: atom_id res chain seq x y z
N SER A 1 -6.50 -6.35 -16.75
CA SER A 1 -7.27 -6.73 -15.54
C SER A 1 -7.82 -5.48 -14.88
N PHE A 2 -8.97 -5.57 -14.21
CA PHE A 2 -9.55 -4.48 -13.43
C PHE A 2 -9.55 -4.86 -11.95
N ILE A 3 -9.02 -3.99 -11.09
CA ILE A 3 -8.97 -4.18 -9.63
C ILE A 3 -9.41 -2.89 -8.97
N TYR A 4 -10.28 -3.00 -7.97
CA TYR A 4 -10.80 -1.90 -7.17
C TYR A 4 -10.74 -2.28 -5.69
N TYR A 5 -10.28 -1.35 -4.87
CA TYR A 5 -10.29 -1.46 -3.41
C TYR A 5 -11.17 -0.36 -2.84
N THR A 6 -12.02 -0.72 -1.88
CA THR A 6 -12.63 0.27 -0.99
C THR A 6 -11.55 0.89 -0.11
N GLU A 7 -11.80 2.08 0.40
CA GLU A 7 -10.87 2.76 1.31
C GLU A 7 -10.55 1.88 2.54
N GLU A 8 -11.56 1.28 3.15
CA GLU A 8 -11.40 0.39 4.31
C GLU A 8 -10.54 -0.84 3.98
N ALA A 9 -10.74 -1.46 2.81
CA ALA A 9 -9.96 -2.62 2.39
C ALA A 9 -8.51 -2.26 2.06
N LEU A 10 -8.26 -1.06 1.49
CA LEU A 10 -6.90 -0.59 1.25
C LEU A 10 -6.20 -0.24 2.57
N ARG A 11 -6.91 0.40 3.50
CA ARG A 11 -6.40 0.77 4.81
C ARG A 11 -6.13 -0.43 5.71
N SER A 12 -6.95 -1.49 5.62
CA SER A 12 -6.68 -2.73 6.39
C SER A 12 -5.47 -3.50 5.88
N ALA A 13 -5.07 -3.30 4.62
CA ALA A 13 -3.92 -3.97 4.01
C ALA A 13 -2.68 -3.08 3.86
N SER A 14 -2.77 -1.77 4.15
CA SER A 14 -1.71 -0.80 3.85
C SER A 14 -0.39 -1.13 4.54
N ASP A 15 -0.45 -1.51 5.81
CA ASP A 15 0.74 -1.82 6.63
C ASP A 15 1.55 -2.98 6.05
N ASP A 16 0.86 -4.05 5.65
CA ASP A 16 1.49 -5.22 5.04
C ASP A 16 2.08 -4.89 3.67
N ILE A 17 1.35 -4.13 2.83
CA ILE A 17 1.84 -3.72 1.51
C ILE A 17 3.10 -2.86 1.64
N ILE A 18 3.10 -1.90 2.58
CA ILE A 18 4.25 -1.04 2.87
C ILE A 18 5.43 -1.88 3.33
N ARG A 19 5.21 -2.79 4.30
CA ARG A 19 6.26 -3.65 4.86
C ARG A 19 6.90 -4.53 3.80
N LEU A 20 6.11 -5.10 2.88
CA LEU A 20 6.61 -5.88 1.76
C LEU A 20 7.44 -5.02 0.80
N ALA A 21 6.92 -3.84 0.42
CA ALA A 21 7.64 -2.93 -0.47
C ALA A 21 8.96 -2.44 0.14
N GLU A 22 9.01 -2.15 1.43
CA GLU A 22 10.24 -1.78 2.15
C GLU A 22 11.23 -2.93 2.22
N ALA A 23 10.76 -4.16 2.49
CA ALA A 23 11.61 -5.35 2.52
C ALA A 23 12.28 -5.64 1.16
N GLU A 24 11.64 -5.25 0.06
CA GLU A 24 12.17 -5.36 -1.30
C GLU A 24 12.97 -4.11 -1.75
N GLY A 25 13.09 -3.08 -0.91
CA GLY A 25 13.76 -1.82 -1.25
C GLY A 25 12.98 -0.94 -2.23
N LEU A 26 11.69 -1.21 -2.43
CA LEU A 26 10.79 -0.50 -3.34
C LEU A 26 10.17 0.74 -2.68
N THR A 27 11.01 1.68 -2.28
CA THR A 27 10.63 2.88 -1.51
C THR A 27 9.53 3.71 -2.18
N ALA A 28 9.55 3.85 -3.51
CA ALA A 28 8.50 4.56 -4.25
C ALA A 28 7.13 3.87 -4.16
N HIS A 29 7.09 2.53 -4.09
CA HIS A 29 5.85 1.78 -3.99
C HIS A 29 5.25 1.92 -2.59
N ALA A 30 6.07 1.79 -1.54
CA ALA A 30 5.66 2.06 -0.16
C ALA A 30 5.05 3.45 -0.01
N ASN A 31 5.75 4.48 -0.50
CA ASN A 31 5.28 5.87 -0.45
C ASN A 31 3.93 6.07 -1.16
N SER A 32 3.67 5.36 -2.27
CA SER A 32 2.40 5.47 -3.00
C SER A 32 1.19 4.99 -2.19
N ILE A 33 1.40 4.12 -1.19
CA ILE A 33 0.38 3.64 -0.25
C ILE A 33 0.29 4.55 0.96
N THR A 34 1.42 4.96 1.55
CA THR A 34 1.45 5.86 2.72
C THR A 34 0.72 7.18 2.50
N VAL A 35 0.79 7.76 1.29
CA VAL A 35 0.07 9.01 0.98
C VAL A 35 -1.45 8.85 0.88
N ARG A 36 -1.95 7.61 0.81
CA ARG A 36 -3.39 7.27 0.76
C ARG A 36 -3.94 6.84 2.11
N GLU A 37 -3.06 6.52 3.06
CA GLU A 37 -3.43 6.14 4.42
C GLU A 37 -3.81 7.36 5.29
N LYS A 38 -3.18 8.51 5.02
CA LYS A 38 -3.46 9.81 5.64
C LYS A 38 -4.81 10.36 5.19
#